data_AF-A0A6A4WST4-F1
#
_entry.id   AF-A0A6A4WST4-F1
#
_cell.length_a   1.000
_cell.length_b   1.000
_cell.length_c   1.000
_cell.angle_alpha   90.00
_cell.angle_beta   90.00
_cell.angle_gamma   90.00
#
_symmetry.space_group_name_H-M   'P 1'
#
loop_
_entity.id
_entity.type
_entity.pdbx_description
1 polymer ?
#
loop_
_entity_poly.entity_id
_entity_poly.type
_entity_poly.pdbx_seq_one_letter_code
_entity_poly.pdbx_strand_id
1 'polypeptide(L)'
;MYSAPSEVESAIQSVLSSLNLHSLSTDELKQLLNEDDKLNDKINDAGAIQALRNKRDFAVAGNKSLAEYNLSRQPRIMELKSLVRQQLEEAESQEQQIREKRDNLNVVDQPLDTTLALLQTAAAQAEEESENLVQSMLRGEMSIDNFLELYLPKRQTAIARRVKVDKLKELLPSAASSGGGGGASGRYRPPPSSVPYPPSSVPTPYPASPAAPYGGGVPYPASSAPGPYPAGPAYMPAPPAMPYPYVPGGMPLPRY
;
A
#
# COMPACT_ATOMS: atom_id res chain seq x y z
N MET A 1 -21.49 6.53 26.63
CA MET A 1 -22.86 6.24 26.17
C MET A 1 -23.82 6.68 27.26
N TYR A 2 -24.78 7.55 26.91
CA TYR A 2 -25.97 7.97 27.67
C TYR A 2 -25.80 8.46 29.12
N SER A 3 -25.46 9.75 29.28
CA SER A 3 -25.68 10.55 30.50
C SER A 3 -26.67 11.69 30.23
N ALA A 4 -27.72 11.42 29.44
CA ALA A 4 -28.73 12.42 29.09
C ALA A 4 -29.82 12.66 30.17
N PRO A 5 -30.33 11.65 30.91
CA PRO A 5 -31.48 11.88 31.80
C PRO A 5 -31.15 12.79 33.00
N SER A 6 -29.96 12.64 33.58
CA SER A 6 -29.51 13.47 34.72
C SER A 6 -29.33 14.95 34.37
N GLU A 7 -28.83 15.26 33.17
CA GLU A 7 -28.66 16.66 32.72
C GLU A 7 -30.01 17.33 32.47
N VAL A 8 -30.99 16.58 31.93
CA VAL A 8 -32.34 17.10 31.68
C VAL A 8 -33.08 17.34 32.99
N GLU A 9 -33.02 16.42 33.94
CA GLU A 9 -33.60 16.59 35.28
C GLU A 9 -32.99 17.80 36.02
N SER A 10 -31.66 17.95 35.96
CA SER A 10 -30.99 19.13 36.52
C SER A 10 -31.40 20.43 35.84
N ALA A 11 -31.62 20.42 34.52
CA ALA A 11 -32.08 21.58 33.78
C ALA A 11 -33.52 21.94 34.15
N ILE A 12 -34.41 20.96 34.32
CA ILE A 12 -35.79 21.16 34.79
C ILE A 12 -35.78 21.79 36.19
N GLN A 13 -34.98 21.26 37.12
CA GLN A 13 -34.86 21.81 38.48
C GLN A 13 -34.35 23.26 38.48
N SER A 14 -33.39 23.56 37.60
CA SER A 14 -32.83 24.91 37.40
C SER A 14 -33.86 25.88 36.83
N VAL A 15 -34.64 25.46 35.82
CA VAL A 15 -35.75 26.26 35.26
C VAL A 15 -36.76 26.59 36.35
N LEU A 16 -37.24 25.58 37.09
CA LEU A 16 -38.24 25.76 38.16
C LEU A 16 -37.77 26.74 39.24
N SER A 17 -36.49 26.70 39.58
CA SER A 17 -35.89 27.62 40.56
C SER A 17 -35.75 29.04 40.00
N SER A 18 -35.40 29.18 38.71
CA SER A 18 -35.27 30.49 38.05
C SER A 18 -36.59 31.23 37.83
N LEU A 19 -37.72 30.52 37.79
CA LEU A 19 -39.05 31.11 37.61
C LEU A 19 -39.55 31.86 38.86
N ASN A 20 -38.89 31.69 40.01
CA ASN A 20 -39.11 32.45 41.26
C ASN A 20 -40.60 32.62 41.64
N LEU A 21 -41.40 31.57 41.44
CA LEU A 21 -42.87 31.60 41.53
C LEU A 21 -43.38 32.07 42.90
N HIS A 22 -42.58 31.91 43.95
CA HIS A 22 -42.91 32.30 45.32
C HIS A 22 -42.85 33.82 45.58
N SER A 23 -42.24 34.62 44.69
CA SER A 23 -42.18 36.09 44.85
C SER A 23 -43.30 36.83 44.12
N LEU A 24 -44.15 36.11 43.40
CA LEU A 24 -45.27 36.69 42.64
C LEU A 24 -46.51 36.82 43.52
N SER A 25 -47.32 37.83 43.26
CA SER A 25 -48.59 38.04 43.95
C SER A 25 -49.63 36.99 43.54
N THR A 26 -50.67 36.81 44.35
CA THR A 26 -51.75 35.85 44.08
C THR A 26 -52.49 36.11 42.77
N ASP A 27 -52.58 37.37 42.35
CA ASP A 27 -53.25 37.75 41.11
C ASP A 27 -52.36 37.46 39.90
N GLU A 28 -51.05 37.68 40.00
CA GLU A 28 -50.07 37.31 38.95
C GLU A 28 -49.94 35.79 38.79
N LEU A 29 -50.00 35.03 39.88
CA LEU A 29 -50.01 33.56 39.85
C LEU A 29 -51.28 33.00 39.21
N LYS A 30 -52.46 33.58 39.51
CA LYS A 30 -53.71 33.22 38.83
C LYS A 30 -53.68 33.58 37.35
N GLN A 31 -53.05 34.70 37.01
CA GLN A 31 -52.87 35.10 35.62
C GLN A 31 -51.95 34.13 34.88
N LEU A 32 -50.81 33.76 35.46
CA LEU A 32 -49.90 32.75 34.91
C LEU A 32 -50.53 31.36 34.79
N LEU A 33 -51.44 30.99 35.70
CA LEU A 33 -52.16 29.73 35.65
C LEU A 33 -53.23 29.70 34.55
N ASN A 34 -53.82 30.86 34.22
CA ASN A 34 -54.88 30.97 33.22
C ASN A 34 -54.35 31.34 31.81
N GLU A 35 -53.11 31.81 31.71
CA GLU A 35 -52.48 32.22 30.45
C GLU A 35 -51.21 31.40 30.18
N ASP A 36 -51.39 30.23 29.55
CA ASP A 36 -50.30 29.29 29.22
C ASP A 36 -49.20 29.92 28.35
N ASP A 37 -49.55 30.88 27.48
CA ASP A 37 -48.58 31.58 26.62
C ASP A 37 -47.58 32.39 27.46
N LYS A 38 -48.05 33.08 28.51
CA LYS A 38 -47.17 33.85 29.42
C LYS A 38 -46.28 32.93 30.25
N LEU A 39 -46.78 31.77 30.64
CA LEU A 39 -45.99 30.76 31.32
C LEU A 39 -44.90 30.21 30.40
N ASN A 40 -45.24 29.89 29.16
CA ASN A 40 -44.30 29.43 28.14
C ASN A 40 -43.22 30.47 27.82
N ASP A 41 -43.58 31.75 27.73
CA ASP A 41 -42.61 32.83 27.52
C ASP A 41 -41.61 32.92 28.69
N LYS A 42 -42.10 32.86 29.95
CA LYS A 42 -41.21 32.80 31.12
C LYS A 42 -40.30 31.57 31.13
N ILE A 43 -40.80 30.42 30.69
CA ILE A 43 -40.00 29.19 30.58
C ILE A 43 -38.97 29.30 29.46
N ASN A 44 -39.34 29.90 28.33
CA ASN A 44 -38.45 30.13 27.19
C ASN A 44 -37.33 31.13 27.52
N ASP A 45 -37.63 32.12 28.36
CA ASP A 45 -36.69 33.11 28.86
C ASP A 45 -35.80 32.59 29.99
N ALA A 46 -36.13 31.44 30.58
CA ALA A 46 -35.32 30.82 31.61
C ALA A 46 -33.89 30.56 31.09
N GLY A 47 -32.89 31.01 31.85
CA GLY A 47 -31.48 30.96 31.43
C GLY A 47 -30.98 29.55 31.09
N ALA A 48 -31.52 28.52 31.74
CA ALA A 48 -31.20 27.12 31.43
C ALA A 48 -31.68 26.72 30.02
N ILE A 49 -32.87 27.16 29.58
CA ILE A 49 -33.37 26.89 28.22
C ILE A 49 -32.56 27.70 27.19
N GLN A 50 -32.24 28.96 27.47
CA GLN A 50 -31.37 29.75 26.59
C GLN A 50 -29.97 29.13 26.45
N ALA A 51 -29.37 28.63 27.54
CA ALA A 51 -28.08 27.95 27.50
C ALA A 51 -28.12 26.68 26.63
N LEU A 52 -29.19 25.89 26.72
CA LEU A 52 -29.39 24.72 25.88
C LEU A 52 -29.58 25.09 24.40
N ARG A 53 -30.34 26.16 24.10
CA ARG A 53 -30.50 26.69 22.74
C ARG A 53 -29.17 27.16 22.17
N ASN A 54 -28.37 27.89 22.95
CA ASN A 54 -27.04 28.33 22.55
C ASN A 54 -26.09 27.14 22.28
N LYS A 55 -26.13 26.11 23.13
CA LYS A 55 -25.34 24.88 22.93
C LYS A 55 -25.76 24.14 21.66
N ARG A 56 -27.06 24.05 21.40
CA ARG A 56 -27.60 23.50 20.14
C ARG A 56 -27.13 24.32 18.94
N ASP A 57 -27.27 25.63 19.00
CA ASP A 57 -26.94 26.52 17.88
C ASP A 57 -25.43 26.49 17.58
N PHE A 58 -24.60 26.44 18.61
CA PHE A 58 -23.16 26.23 18.47
C PHE A 58 -22.83 24.86 17.84
N ALA A 59 -23.49 23.79 18.27
CA ALA A 59 -23.29 22.46 17.70
C ALA A 59 -23.76 22.38 16.23
N VAL A 60 -24.88 23.02 15.91
CA VAL A 60 -25.42 23.10 14.54
C VAL A 60 -24.48 23.91 13.65
N ALA A 61 -24.00 25.07 14.11
CA ALA A 61 -23.04 25.88 13.39
C ALA A 61 -21.73 25.10 13.14
N GLY A 62 -21.20 24.42 14.17
CA GLY A 62 -20.01 23.59 14.04
C GLY A 62 -20.18 22.44 13.07
N ASN A 63 -21.31 21.72 13.14
CA ASN A 63 -21.63 20.65 12.19
C ASN A 63 -21.74 21.19 10.75
N LYS A 64 -22.40 22.34 10.57
CA LYS A 64 -22.52 22.99 9.27
C LYS A 64 -21.16 23.37 8.69
N SER A 65 -20.29 24.00 9.48
CA SER A 65 -18.92 24.35 9.04
C SER A 65 -18.09 23.10 8.70
N LEU A 66 -18.23 22.02 9.47
CA LEU A 66 -17.56 20.75 9.17
C LEU A 66 -18.10 20.11 7.89
N ALA A 67 -19.41 20.14 7.68
CA ALA A 67 -20.04 19.63 6.46
C ALA A 67 -19.60 20.44 5.24
N GLU A 68 -19.59 21.77 5.32
CA GLU A 68 -19.10 22.66 4.26
C GLU A 68 -17.62 22.41 3.96
N TYR A 69 -16.77 22.26 4.98
CA TYR A 69 -15.37 21.91 4.81
C TYR A 69 -15.19 20.55 4.12
N ASN A 70 -15.92 19.52 4.57
CA ASN A 70 -15.87 18.19 3.97
C ASN A 70 -16.33 18.21 2.50
N LEU A 71 -17.42 18.92 2.20
CA LEU A 71 -17.91 19.11 0.83
C LEU A 71 -16.89 19.84 -0.05
N SER A 72 -16.20 20.85 0.49
CA SER A 72 -15.15 21.57 -0.24
C SER A 72 -13.93 20.69 -0.58
N ARG A 73 -13.67 19.67 0.24
CA ARG A 73 -12.54 18.74 0.06
C ARG A 73 -12.88 17.56 -0.84
N GLN A 74 -14.16 17.19 -0.92
CA GLN A 74 -14.64 16.10 -1.78
C GLN A 74 -14.16 16.17 -3.24
N PRO A 75 -14.23 17.32 -3.96
CA PRO A 75 -13.78 17.37 -5.35
C PRO A 75 -12.29 17.04 -5.49
N ARG A 76 -11.44 17.57 -4.61
CA ARG A 76 -10.01 17.27 -4.62
C ARG A 76 -9.71 15.80 -4.34
N ILE A 77 -10.44 15.20 -3.40
CA ILE A 77 -10.30 13.76 -3.11
C ILE A 77 -10.74 12.92 -4.32
N MET A 78 -11.84 13.31 -4.98
CA MET A 78 -12.31 12.62 -6.18
C MET A 78 -11.30 12.71 -7.34
N GLU A 79 -10.73 13.89 -7.57
CA GLU A 79 -9.69 14.13 -8.57
C GLU A 79 -8.43 13.28 -8.30
N LEU A 80 -7.94 13.28 -7.05
CA LEU A 80 -6.79 12.46 -6.67
C LEU A 80 -7.08 10.97 -6.84
N LYS A 81 -8.29 10.52 -6.47
CA LYS A 81 -8.72 9.13 -6.70
C LYS A 81 -8.78 8.77 -8.18
N SER A 82 -9.24 9.68 -9.05
CA SER A 82 -9.21 9.43 -10.49
C SER A 82 -7.79 9.38 -11.04
N LEU A 83 -6.91 10.27 -10.58
CA LEU A 83 -5.51 10.29 -11.00
C LEU A 83 -4.80 8.98 -10.61
N VAL A 84 -5.00 8.51 -9.38
CA VAL A 84 -4.43 7.24 -8.92
C VAL A 84 -4.96 6.07 -9.74
N ARG A 85 -6.26 6.04 -10.06
CA ARG A 85 -6.82 4.99 -10.93
C ARG A 85 -6.21 5.02 -12.32
N GLN A 86 -6.07 6.20 -12.91
CA GLN A 86 -5.47 6.37 -14.23
C GLN A 86 -4.01 5.91 -14.25
N GLN A 87 -3.22 6.28 -13.23
CA GLN A 87 -1.83 5.84 -13.11
C GLN A 87 -1.70 4.33 -12.91
N LEU A 88 -2.63 3.73 -12.16
CA LEU A 88 -2.67 2.29 -11.97
C LEU A 88 -3.00 1.56 -13.28
N GLU A 89 -3.99 2.04 -14.04
CA GLU A 89 -4.33 1.50 -15.35
C GLU A 89 -3.16 1.64 -16.36
N GLU A 90 -2.47 2.78 -16.34
CA GLU A 90 -1.27 2.98 -17.16
C GLU A 90 -0.14 2.01 -16.75
N ALA A 91 0.10 1.83 -15.45
CA ALA A 91 1.09 0.89 -14.95
C ALA A 91 0.76 -0.56 -15.31
N GLU A 92 -0.50 -0.98 -15.22
CA GLU A 92 -0.96 -2.30 -15.63
C GLU A 92 -0.77 -2.52 -17.15
N SER A 93 -1.09 -1.52 -17.97
CA SER A 93 -0.83 -1.55 -19.42
C SER A 93 0.66 -1.67 -19.74
N GLN A 94 1.51 -0.91 -19.05
CA GLN A 94 2.96 -1.01 -19.21
C GLN A 94 3.51 -2.36 -18.75
N GLU A 95 3.01 -2.90 -17.64
CA GLU A 95 3.39 -4.23 -17.17
C GLU A 95 3.04 -5.30 -18.20
N GLN A 96 1.83 -5.23 -18.79
CA GLN A 96 1.42 -6.13 -19.85
C GLN A 96 2.34 -6.02 -21.08
N GLN A 97 2.66 -4.81 -21.53
CA GLN A 97 3.60 -4.62 -22.65
C GLN A 97 4.99 -5.16 -22.35
N ILE A 98 5.47 -5.02 -21.11
CA ILE A 98 6.76 -5.57 -20.68
C ILE A 98 6.70 -7.10 -20.66
N ARG A 99 5.62 -7.69 -20.15
CA ARG A 99 5.41 -9.15 -20.15
C ARG A 99 5.39 -9.70 -21.57
N GLU A 100 4.63 -9.08 -22.48
CA GLU A 100 4.59 -9.48 -23.89
C GLU A 100 5.96 -9.39 -24.56
N LYS A 101 6.70 -8.29 -24.35
CA LYS A 101 8.07 -8.15 -24.87
C LYS A 101 9.01 -9.19 -24.27
N ARG A 102 8.89 -9.46 -22.96
CA ARG A 102 9.69 -10.48 -22.28
C ARG A 102 9.40 -11.86 -22.85
N ASP A 103 8.13 -12.23 -23.05
CA ASP A 103 7.76 -13.53 -23.58
C ASP A 103 8.26 -13.69 -25.02
N ASN A 104 8.19 -12.62 -25.84
CA ASN A 104 8.80 -12.60 -27.17
C ASN A 104 10.33 -12.75 -27.13
N LEU A 105 11.00 -12.15 -26.14
CA LEU A 105 12.45 -12.32 -25.93
C LEU A 105 12.80 -13.70 -25.39
N ASN A 106 11.99 -14.29 -24.51
CA ASN A 106 12.19 -15.65 -24.00
C ASN A 106 12.16 -16.71 -25.11
N VAL A 107 11.40 -16.47 -26.19
CA VAL A 107 11.47 -17.32 -27.41
C VAL A 107 12.85 -17.27 -28.06
N VAL A 108 13.56 -16.15 -27.92
CA VAL A 108 14.92 -15.94 -28.46
C VAL A 108 16.01 -16.35 -27.45
N ASP A 109 15.76 -16.22 -26.15
CA ASP A 109 16.63 -16.62 -25.04
C ASP A 109 16.59 -18.14 -24.77
N GLN A 110 16.67 -18.96 -25.83
CA GLN A 110 17.02 -20.36 -25.64
C GLN A 110 18.44 -20.46 -25.07
N PRO A 111 18.67 -21.23 -24.00
CA PRO A 111 20.01 -21.35 -23.42
C PRO A 111 20.98 -21.81 -24.50
N LEU A 112 22.14 -21.17 -24.57
CA LEU A 112 23.11 -21.34 -25.65
C LEU A 112 23.51 -22.81 -25.86
N ASP A 113 23.54 -23.59 -24.77
CA ASP A 113 23.74 -25.05 -24.79
C ASP A 113 22.64 -25.79 -25.55
N THR A 114 21.37 -25.42 -25.37
CA THR A 114 20.25 -26.02 -26.10
C THR A 114 20.28 -25.65 -27.58
N THR A 115 20.60 -24.39 -27.90
CA THR A 115 20.77 -23.94 -29.28
C THR A 115 21.92 -24.69 -29.97
N LEU A 116 23.02 -24.93 -29.25
CA LEU A 116 24.14 -25.72 -29.73
C LEU A 116 23.78 -27.18 -29.97
N ALA A 117 23.04 -27.81 -29.05
CA ALA A 117 22.57 -29.19 -29.21
C ALA A 117 21.60 -29.34 -30.39
N LEU A 118 20.67 -28.40 -30.56
CA LEU A 118 19.74 -28.35 -31.70
C LEU A 118 20.50 -28.19 -33.02
N LEU A 119 21.48 -27.28 -33.07
CA LEU A 119 22.28 -27.04 -34.26
C LEU A 119 23.17 -28.25 -34.61
N GLN A 120 23.73 -28.94 -33.62
CA GLN A 120 24.47 -30.20 -33.82
C GLN A 120 23.58 -31.28 -34.41
N THR A 121 22.37 -31.44 -33.88
CA THR A 121 21.39 -32.40 -34.39
C THR A 121 21.03 -32.07 -35.85
N ALA A 122 20.75 -30.81 -36.16
CA ALA A 122 20.44 -30.36 -37.52
C ALA A 122 21.65 -30.46 -38.49
N ALA A 123 22.88 -30.38 -37.98
CA ALA A 123 24.09 -30.61 -38.77
C ALA A 123 24.25 -32.10 -39.09
N ALA A 124 24.08 -32.98 -38.10
CA ALA A 124 24.13 -34.43 -38.26
C ALA A 124 23.04 -34.93 -39.23
N GLN A 125 21.81 -34.43 -39.11
CA GLN A 125 20.72 -34.75 -40.04
C GLN A 125 21.05 -34.35 -41.48
N ALA A 126 21.63 -33.16 -41.71
CA ALA A 126 22.02 -32.73 -43.05
C ALA A 126 23.20 -33.55 -43.62
N GLU A 127 24.11 -34.01 -42.76
CA GLU A 127 25.20 -34.89 -43.14
C GLU A 127 24.65 -36.26 -43.56
N GLU A 128 23.77 -36.86 -42.76
CA GLU A 128 23.08 -38.11 -43.07
C GLU A 128 22.25 -38.03 -44.36
N GLU A 129 21.47 -36.95 -44.57
CA GLU A 129 20.74 -36.72 -45.81
C GLU A 129 21.69 -36.68 -47.02
N SER A 130 22.86 -36.04 -46.89
CA SER A 130 23.84 -35.99 -47.97
C SER A 130 24.49 -37.35 -48.24
N GLU A 131 24.72 -38.17 -47.21
CA GLU A 131 25.24 -39.52 -47.35
C GLU A 131 24.21 -40.47 -47.98
N ASN A 132 22.93 -40.32 -47.63
CA ASN A 132 21.84 -41.08 -48.23
C ASN A 132 21.75 -40.84 -49.74
N LEU A 133 21.94 -39.58 -50.20
CA LEU A 133 22.02 -39.28 -51.63
C LEU A 133 23.19 -40.00 -52.31
N VAL A 134 24.36 -40.05 -51.66
CA VAL A 134 25.53 -40.79 -52.17
C VAL A 134 25.21 -42.29 -52.26
N GLN A 135 24.61 -42.87 -51.23
CA GLN A 135 24.25 -44.30 -51.22
C GLN A 135 23.22 -44.64 -52.31
N SER A 136 22.20 -43.80 -52.50
CA SER A 136 21.21 -44.01 -53.55
C SER A 136 21.81 -43.87 -54.96
N MET A 137 22.75 -42.95 -55.17
CA MET A 137 23.52 -42.91 -56.42
C MET A 137 24.36 -44.18 -56.63
N LEU A 138 25.06 -44.67 -55.59
CA LEU A 138 25.86 -45.90 -55.67
C LEU A 138 25.02 -47.16 -55.91
N ARG A 139 23.77 -47.16 -55.44
CA ARG A 139 22.76 -48.21 -55.72
C ARG A 139 22.15 -48.09 -57.11
N GLY A 140 22.43 -47.02 -57.85
CA GLY A 140 21.85 -46.75 -59.17
C GLY A 140 20.39 -46.27 -59.14
N GLU A 141 19.90 -45.80 -57.99
CA GLU A 141 18.52 -45.31 -57.79
C GLU A 141 18.30 -43.90 -58.38
N MET A 142 19.38 -43.20 -58.77
CA MET A 142 19.32 -41.87 -59.37
C MET A 142 20.41 -41.68 -60.43
N SER A 143 20.19 -40.77 -61.39
CA SER A 143 21.20 -40.35 -62.37
C SER A 143 22.25 -39.44 -61.74
N ILE A 144 23.42 -39.35 -62.37
CA ILE A 144 24.53 -38.49 -61.91
C ILE A 144 24.13 -37.01 -61.92
N ASP A 145 23.41 -36.57 -62.95
CA ASP A 145 22.96 -35.17 -63.06
C ASP A 145 22.01 -34.80 -61.92
N ASN A 146 21.05 -35.68 -61.60
CA ASN A 146 20.12 -35.49 -60.48
C ASN A 146 20.84 -35.57 -59.12
N PHE A 147 21.84 -36.43 -59.00
CA PHE A 147 22.67 -36.50 -57.80
C PHE A 147 23.40 -35.18 -57.57
N LEU A 148 24.05 -34.61 -58.58
CA LEU A 148 24.79 -33.35 -58.44
C LEU A 148 23.88 -32.18 -58.06
N GLU A 149 22.69 -32.11 -58.66
CA GLU A 149 21.69 -31.07 -58.36
C GLU A 149 21.22 -31.11 -56.89
N LEU A 150 21.02 -32.31 -56.33
CA LEU A 150 20.53 -32.48 -54.95
C LEU A 150 21.64 -32.51 -53.90
N TYR A 151 22.78 -33.13 -54.21
CA TYR A 151 23.87 -33.36 -53.26
C TYR A 151 24.64 -32.09 -52.93
N LEU A 152 24.99 -31.28 -53.93
CA LEU A 152 25.77 -30.04 -53.72
C LEU A 152 25.10 -29.07 -52.72
N PRO A 153 23.81 -28.70 -52.86
CA PRO A 153 23.17 -27.79 -51.90
C PRO A 153 23.00 -28.41 -50.51
N LYS A 154 22.75 -29.74 -50.43
CA LYS A 154 22.65 -30.47 -49.16
C LYS A 154 24.00 -30.51 -48.43
N ARG A 155 25.07 -30.84 -49.14
CA ARG A 155 26.44 -30.87 -48.63
C ARG A 155 26.91 -29.48 -48.21
N GLN A 156 26.60 -28.45 -48.98
CA GLN A 156 26.88 -27.06 -48.61
C GLN A 156 26.17 -26.66 -47.31
N THR A 157 24.90 -27.06 -47.15
CA THR A 157 24.14 -26.80 -45.93
C THR A 157 24.72 -27.53 -44.72
N ALA A 158 25.11 -28.79 -44.88
CA ALA A 158 25.76 -29.58 -43.83
C ALA A 158 27.08 -28.94 -43.36
N ILE A 159 27.95 -28.57 -44.31
CA ILE A 159 29.23 -27.90 -44.02
C ILE A 159 28.99 -26.54 -43.33
N ALA A 160 28.05 -25.74 -43.84
CA ALA A 160 27.72 -24.44 -43.24
C ALA A 160 27.21 -24.58 -41.79
N ARG A 161 26.36 -25.58 -41.52
CA ARG A 161 25.89 -25.86 -40.16
C ARG A 161 27.03 -26.33 -39.26
N ARG A 162 27.93 -27.19 -39.75
CA ARG A 162 29.10 -27.66 -39.01
C ARG A 162 30.05 -26.53 -38.62
N VAL A 163 30.35 -25.62 -39.56
CA VAL A 163 31.12 -24.40 -39.28
C VAL A 163 30.43 -23.53 -38.22
N LYS A 164 29.10 -23.38 -38.29
CA LYS A 164 28.34 -22.64 -37.27
C LYS A 164 28.38 -23.31 -35.90
N VAL A 165 28.31 -24.65 -35.83
CA VAL A 165 28.50 -25.41 -34.58
C VAL A 165 29.87 -25.15 -34.00
N ASP A 166 30.93 -25.23 -34.80
CA ASP A 166 32.31 -25.06 -34.33
C ASP A 166 32.53 -23.63 -33.83
N LYS A 167 31.97 -22.64 -34.52
CA LYS A 167 31.98 -21.24 -34.08
C LYS A 167 31.18 -21.03 -32.78
N LEU A 168 30.02 -21.65 -32.65
CA LEU A 168 29.21 -21.57 -31.43
C LEU A 168 29.91 -22.23 -30.24
N LYS A 169 30.60 -23.37 -30.46
CA LYS A 169 31.44 -24.04 -29.46
C LYS A 169 32.61 -23.17 -29.00
N GLU A 170 33.27 -22.47 -29.92
CA GLU A 170 34.38 -21.54 -29.62
C GLU A 170 33.94 -20.40 -28.68
N LEU A 171 32.70 -19.92 -28.86
CA LEU A 171 32.11 -18.88 -28.02
C LEU A 171 31.70 -19.38 -26.63
N LEU A 172 31.52 -20.70 -26.42
CA LEU A 172 30.78 -21.22 -25.27
C LEU A 172 31.56 -21.39 -23.95
N PRO A 173 32.90 -21.48 -23.94
CA PRO A 173 33.66 -21.30 -22.69
C PRO A 173 34.89 -20.39 -22.83
N SER A 174 34.94 -19.50 -23.84
CA SER A 174 35.93 -18.41 -23.87
C SER A 174 35.54 -17.21 -23.00
N ALA A 175 34.25 -17.09 -22.62
CA ALA A 175 33.76 -16.06 -21.70
C ALA A 175 34.09 -16.35 -20.21
N ALA A 176 34.46 -17.58 -19.86
CA ALA A 176 34.90 -17.95 -18.52
C ALA A 176 36.43 -17.86 -18.32
N SER A 177 37.21 -17.74 -19.41
CA SER A 177 38.68 -17.75 -19.35
C SER A 177 39.36 -16.43 -19.73
N SER A 178 38.62 -15.36 -20.07
CA SER A 178 39.15 -14.00 -20.26
C SER A 178 38.69 -13.05 -19.15
N GLY A 179 39.00 -13.39 -17.90
CA GLY A 179 38.62 -12.62 -16.71
C GLY A 179 39.58 -12.78 -15.54
N GLY A 180 40.88 -12.86 -15.83
CA GLY A 180 41.91 -12.65 -14.81
C GLY A 180 42.00 -11.17 -14.47
N GLY A 181 41.17 -10.71 -13.51
CA GLY A 181 41.33 -9.37 -12.96
C GLY A 181 40.11 -8.85 -12.20
N GLY A 182 40.20 -8.83 -10.87
CA GLY A 182 39.43 -7.92 -10.02
C GLY A 182 38.12 -8.48 -9.48
N GLY A 183 38.05 -8.62 -8.16
CA GLY A 183 36.93 -9.20 -7.44
C GLY A 183 35.69 -8.32 -7.33
N ALA A 184 34.70 -8.91 -6.66
CA ALA A 184 33.51 -8.31 -6.07
C ALA A 184 32.43 -7.83 -7.06
N SER A 185 31.63 -8.79 -7.54
CA SER A 185 30.20 -8.55 -7.77
C SER A 185 29.55 -8.07 -6.47
N GLY A 186 29.06 -6.84 -6.50
CA GLY A 186 28.40 -6.18 -5.39
C GLY A 186 27.17 -6.92 -4.90
N ARG A 187 27.17 -7.25 -3.60
CA ARG A 187 26.00 -6.98 -2.77
C ARG A 187 26.24 -5.63 -2.12
N TYR A 188 25.61 -4.57 -2.64
CA TYR A 188 25.55 -3.29 -1.94
C TYR A 188 24.76 -3.52 -0.64
N ARG A 189 25.49 -3.73 0.45
CA ARG A 189 24.98 -3.61 1.81
C ARG A 189 25.22 -2.15 2.22
N PRO A 190 24.19 -1.34 2.47
CA PRO A 190 24.41 0.02 2.96
C PRO A 190 25.11 -0.03 4.32
N PRO A 191 26.07 0.86 4.60
CA PRO A 191 26.71 0.95 5.89
C PRO A 191 25.68 1.39 6.95
N PRO A 192 25.69 0.83 8.17
CA PRO A 192 24.88 1.39 9.25
C PRO A 192 25.42 2.80 9.55
N SER A 193 24.53 3.79 9.43
CA SER A 193 24.80 5.18 9.78
C SER A 193 25.10 5.25 11.28
N SER A 194 26.36 5.52 11.64
CA SER A 194 26.73 5.87 13.00
C SER A 194 26.24 7.29 13.29
N VAL A 195 25.04 7.39 13.84
CA VAL A 195 24.54 8.64 14.44
C VAL A 195 25.31 8.86 15.75
N PRO A 196 25.98 10.01 15.95
CA PRO A 196 26.60 10.31 17.24
C PRO A 196 25.49 10.62 18.26
N TYR A 197 25.23 9.71 19.19
CA TYR A 197 24.43 10.03 20.37
C TYR A 197 25.31 10.73 21.42
N PRO A 198 24.81 11.78 22.10
CA PRO A 198 25.51 12.42 23.20
C PRO A 198 25.55 11.51 24.44
N PRO A 199 26.56 11.65 25.32
CA PRO A 199 26.72 10.76 26.46
C PRO A 199 25.68 11.11 27.52
N SER A 200 24.89 10.12 27.94
CA SER A 200 24.09 10.21 29.16
C SER A 200 24.43 9.01 30.04
N SER A 201 25.21 9.32 31.06
CA SER A 201 25.59 8.46 32.17
C SER A 201 24.36 8.12 33.02
N VAL A 202 23.95 6.84 33.04
CA VAL A 202 23.22 6.24 34.17
C VAL A 202 23.34 4.71 34.10
N PRO A 203 23.81 4.03 35.16
CA PRO A 203 23.89 2.57 35.20
C PRO A 203 22.60 2.00 35.79
N THR A 204 21.98 1.01 35.13
CA THR A 204 21.05 0.10 35.82
C THR A 204 21.32 -1.36 35.46
N PRO A 205 21.18 -2.29 36.42
CA PRO A 205 21.72 -3.64 36.32
C PRO A 205 20.61 -4.64 35.96
N TYR A 206 20.89 -5.58 35.07
CA TYR A 206 20.10 -6.81 34.96
C TYR A 206 21.01 -8.04 34.90
N PRO A 207 20.69 -9.11 35.64
CA PRO A 207 21.49 -10.31 35.70
C PRO A 207 21.17 -11.26 34.53
N ALA A 208 22.22 -11.96 34.06
CA ALA A 208 22.14 -13.02 33.08
C ALA A 208 21.53 -14.30 33.66
N SER A 209 20.82 -15.08 32.84
CA SER A 209 20.56 -16.51 33.08
C SER A 209 20.21 -17.27 31.77
N PRO A 210 20.41 -18.60 31.73
CA PRO A 210 21.03 -19.28 30.58
C PRO A 210 20.07 -20.16 29.74
N ALA A 211 20.58 -20.62 28.60
CA ALA A 211 19.90 -21.44 27.59
C ALA A 211 19.80 -22.94 27.95
N ALA A 212 18.71 -23.59 27.53
CA ALA A 212 18.59 -25.06 27.33
C ALA A 212 17.23 -25.46 26.66
N PRO A 213 17.08 -26.70 26.11
CA PRO A 213 16.53 -26.90 24.75
C PRO A 213 15.39 -27.95 24.59
N TYR A 214 14.86 -28.07 23.36
CA TYR A 214 14.13 -29.19 22.69
C TYR A 214 12.81 -29.76 23.27
N GLY A 215 11.82 -30.01 22.39
CA GLY A 215 10.77 -31.03 22.57
C GLY A 215 9.39 -30.65 22.00
N GLY A 216 8.85 -31.44 21.06
CA GLY A 216 7.66 -31.13 20.26
C GLY A 216 6.30 -31.64 20.76
N GLY A 217 5.26 -31.38 19.96
CA GLY A 217 3.91 -31.96 20.07
C GLY A 217 2.84 -31.21 19.24
N VAL A 218 2.10 -31.93 18.40
CA VAL A 218 0.84 -31.57 17.67
C VAL A 218 -0.20 -32.67 18.02
N PRO A 219 -1.56 -32.57 17.87
CA PRO A 219 -2.38 -31.69 17.00
C PRO A 219 -3.73 -31.14 17.62
N TYR A 220 -4.51 -30.41 16.77
CA TYR A 220 -5.84 -29.72 16.85
C TYR A 220 -7.07 -30.44 17.50
N PRO A 221 -8.35 -29.93 17.45
CA PRO A 221 -8.96 -28.57 17.27
C PRO A 221 -10.10 -28.23 18.29
N ALA A 222 -10.46 -26.96 18.53
CA ALA A 222 -11.83 -26.59 18.97
C ALA A 222 -12.14 -25.07 18.93
N SER A 223 -13.23 -24.74 18.25
CA SER A 223 -14.29 -23.79 18.63
C SER A 223 -14.02 -22.28 18.68
N SER A 224 -14.82 -21.59 17.85
CA SER A 224 -14.99 -20.16 17.63
C SER A 224 -15.25 -19.33 18.90
N ALA A 225 -14.47 -18.26 19.06
CA ALA A 225 -14.79 -17.13 19.93
C ALA A 225 -14.45 -15.81 19.20
N PRO A 226 -15.14 -14.68 19.48
CA PRO A 226 -15.01 -13.45 18.72
C PRO A 226 -13.67 -12.76 19.02
N GLY A 227 -12.86 -12.53 17.98
CA GLY A 227 -11.58 -11.85 18.12
C GLY A 227 -11.73 -10.37 18.53
N PRO A 228 -10.75 -9.81 19.26
CA PRO A 228 -10.71 -8.39 19.59
C PRO A 228 -10.42 -7.55 18.33
N TYR A 229 -11.08 -6.38 18.23
CA TYR A 229 -10.92 -5.43 17.14
C TYR A 229 -9.44 -5.04 16.92
N PRO A 230 -8.96 -4.93 15.65
CA PRO A 230 -7.62 -4.46 15.39
C PRO A 230 -7.49 -2.96 15.73
N ALA A 231 -6.46 -2.64 16.52
CA ALA A 231 -6.06 -1.28 16.81
C ALA A 231 -5.68 -0.55 15.50
N GLY A 232 -6.40 0.52 15.18
CA GLY A 232 -6.04 1.41 14.07
C GLY A 232 -4.73 2.18 14.36
N PRO A 233 -4.05 2.67 13.32
CA PRO A 233 -2.77 3.37 13.48
C PRO A 233 -2.92 4.65 14.31
N ALA A 234 -2.08 4.76 15.34
CA ALA A 234 -2.05 5.84 16.32
C ALA A 234 -1.39 7.12 15.77
N TYR A 235 -1.87 7.68 14.66
CA TYR A 235 -1.44 9.00 14.20
C TYR A 235 -2.56 9.68 13.40
N MET A 236 -3.48 10.35 14.10
CA MET A 236 -4.18 11.49 13.52
C MET A 236 -3.44 12.76 13.92
N PRO A 237 -3.03 13.64 12.99
CA PRO A 237 -2.53 14.94 13.35
C PRO A 237 -3.67 15.74 14.01
N ALA A 238 -3.39 16.32 15.18
CA ALA A 238 -4.34 17.17 15.88
C ALA A 238 -4.78 18.34 14.99
N PRO A 239 -6.04 18.78 15.03
CA PRO A 239 -6.47 19.98 14.32
C PRO A 239 -5.66 21.19 14.81
N PRO A 240 -5.32 22.14 13.93
CA PRO A 240 -4.56 23.33 14.31
C PRO A 240 -5.29 24.10 15.42
N ALA A 241 -4.56 24.48 16.46
CA ALA A 241 -5.08 25.28 17.55
C ALA A 241 -5.62 26.62 17.00
N MET A 242 -6.87 26.92 17.32
CA MET A 242 -7.50 28.20 16.98
C MET A 242 -6.69 29.34 17.62
N PRO A 243 -6.46 30.48 16.94
CA PRO A 243 -5.86 31.65 17.56
C PRO A 243 -6.80 32.16 18.66
N TYR A 244 -6.30 32.27 19.89
CA TYR A 244 -7.04 32.92 20.98
C TYR A 244 -7.44 34.34 20.56
N PRO A 245 -8.67 34.80 20.85
CA PRO A 245 -9.05 36.18 20.61
C PRO A 245 -8.17 37.10 21.47
N TYR A 246 -7.43 37.97 20.79
CA TYR A 246 -6.65 39.05 21.38
C TYR A 246 -7.59 40.01 22.13
N VAL A 247 -7.45 40.09 23.46
CA VAL A 247 -8.10 41.11 24.28
C VAL A 247 -7.09 42.25 24.50
N PRO A 248 -7.33 43.47 24.01
CA PRO A 248 -6.41 44.58 24.21
C PRO A 248 -6.60 45.15 25.62
N GLY A 249 -5.55 45.05 26.45
CA GLY A 249 -5.42 45.78 27.71
C GLY A 249 -5.59 44.93 28.97
N GLY A 250 -4.47 44.59 29.62
CA GLY A 250 -4.44 44.01 30.95
C GLY A 250 -3.01 43.71 31.39
N MET A 251 -2.52 44.41 32.41
CA MET A 251 -1.14 44.41 32.91
C MET A 251 -0.64 43.04 33.41
N PRO A 252 0.69 42.77 33.40
CA PRO A 252 1.23 41.54 33.96
C PRO A 252 1.29 41.60 35.51
N LEU A 253 0.82 40.53 36.17
CA LEU A 253 1.01 40.32 37.61
C LEU A 253 2.38 39.67 37.92
N PRO A 254 2.91 39.85 39.14
CA PRO A 254 4.31 39.60 39.47
C PRO A 254 4.62 38.11 39.61
N ARG A 255 5.83 37.73 39.22
CA ARG A 255 6.41 36.43 39.54
C ARG A 255 6.80 36.38 41.01
N TYR A 256 6.31 35.39 41.73
CA TYR A 256 7.08 34.71 42.76
C TYR A 256 7.67 33.44 42.13
#